data_AF-A0A143X8L9-F1
#
_entry.id   AF-A0A143X8L9-F1
#
_cell.length_a   1.000
_cell.length_b   1.000
_cell.length_c   1.000
_cell.angle_alpha   90.00
_cell.angle_beta   90.00
_cell.angle_gamma   90.00
#
_symmetry.space_group_name_H-M   'P 1'
#
loop_
_entity.id
_entity.type
_entity.pdbx_description
1 polymer ?
#
loop_
_entity_poly.entity_id
_entity_poly.type
_entity_poly.pdbx_seq_one_letter_code
_entity_poly.pdbx_strand_id
1 'polypeptide(L)'
;MKDEVLSFDLAKTIARIRAAGTDLQSCEVKSAVGKLPKDLAESISAFSNGSGGTIVLGLSEEEGFKPASGFDPKRTQDALAEVCANKLAPAIRPSIDIETFEEAPILIASIPELPPRDKPCHVTTKGTYEGSFIRTGDGDRKLSHYEIDRLIEERSQPRHDARIVEGATEEDLDDALVEALVERERFLHPRVFEKFGKRDILKALRVLDEDERGILRPTLAGLLALGIYPQKYFPRLTVSFAAYPGTTKATLAETGQRFLDSGDFVGPIPVMIAEAVAAVAKNTRTGSFFEGAFREDVPDYPQEAVREAVANALMHRDYSPEAWGTQVQVNLYADRLEILNPGGLYGSVTVDTLGTLGLSSSRNEFLSKILGSTPYPQTPGKARYVVENKGSGYAEIASRLAAAYMEPPKPHDRPGSFSLTLCKRRPTLGKQHDYSSGNIENAILAMATEYDTVSAKEVEEASRLSRGTVLKHINNLIRQGLLEATEPGSSRKKRYRLTRPQ
;
A
#
# COMPACT_ATOMS: atom_id res chain seq x y z
N MET A 1 22.18 8.91 -8.57
CA MET A 1 21.58 8.21 -9.72
C MET A 1 20.31 8.97 -10.04
N LYS A 2 20.18 9.46 -11.28
CA LYS A 2 19.08 10.32 -11.72
C LYS A 2 17.75 9.59 -11.58
N ASP A 3 16.75 10.31 -11.09
CA ASP A 3 15.36 9.89 -10.95
C ASP A 3 14.80 9.35 -12.27
N GLU A 4 14.54 8.05 -12.35
CA GLU A 4 13.57 7.49 -13.29
C GLU A 4 12.18 7.78 -12.74
N VAL A 5 11.71 9.01 -12.99
CA VAL A 5 10.27 9.30 -12.96
C VAL A 5 9.66 8.43 -14.04
N LEU A 6 8.73 7.55 -13.67
CA LEU A 6 7.92 6.72 -14.57
C LEU A 6 7.46 7.54 -15.78
N SER A 7 8.18 7.44 -16.91
CA SER A 7 7.86 8.21 -18.10
C SER A 7 6.53 7.70 -18.65
N PHE A 8 5.55 8.59 -18.78
CA PHE A 8 4.30 8.30 -19.46
C PHE A 8 4.58 7.76 -20.87
N ASP A 9 4.29 6.48 -21.11
CA ASP A 9 4.44 5.86 -22.42
C ASP A 9 3.21 6.24 -23.26
N LEU A 10 3.32 7.36 -23.97
CA LEU A 10 2.30 7.90 -24.85
C LEU A 10 1.83 6.86 -25.87
N ALA A 11 2.76 6.19 -26.57
CA ALA A 11 2.43 5.28 -27.66
C ALA A 11 1.61 4.08 -27.15
N LYS A 12 2.03 3.48 -26.02
CA LYS A 12 1.30 2.38 -25.39
C LYS A 12 -0.05 2.82 -24.84
N THR A 13 -0.13 4.03 -24.28
CA THR A 13 -1.37 4.56 -23.72
C THR A 13 -2.40 4.85 -24.80
N ILE A 14 -2.01 5.52 -25.88
CA ILE A 14 -2.88 5.77 -27.03
C ILE A 14 -3.30 4.47 -27.72
N ALA A 15 -2.41 3.47 -27.81
CA ALA A 15 -2.78 2.15 -28.34
C ALA A 15 -3.88 1.48 -27.49
N ARG A 16 -3.82 1.59 -26.16
CA ARG A 16 -4.86 1.08 -25.26
C ARG A 16 -6.17 1.85 -25.40
N ILE A 17 -6.11 3.17 -25.50
CA ILE A 17 -7.28 4.04 -25.71
C ILE A 17 -7.96 3.71 -27.03
N ARG A 18 -7.20 3.57 -28.13
CA ARG A 18 -7.72 3.14 -29.43
C ARG A 18 -8.35 1.75 -29.38
N ALA A 19 -7.76 0.81 -28.62
CA ALA A 19 -8.33 -0.53 -28.45
C ALA A 19 -9.61 -0.53 -27.59
N ALA A 20 -9.70 0.35 -26.60
CA ALA A 20 -10.86 0.51 -25.74
C ALA A 20 -12.00 1.30 -26.44
N GLY A 21 -11.66 2.18 -27.39
CA GLY A 21 -12.61 3.04 -28.08
C GLY A 21 -13.14 4.21 -27.24
N THR A 22 -12.60 4.39 -26.03
CA THR A 22 -12.88 5.49 -25.10
C THR A 22 -11.59 5.80 -24.34
N ASP A 23 -11.55 6.93 -23.64
CA ASP A 23 -10.42 7.30 -22.81
C ASP A 23 -10.32 6.42 -21.54
N LEU A 24 -9.29 6.64 -20.72
CA LEU A 24 -9.03 5.82 -19.53
C LEU A 24 -9.27 6.64 -18.26
N GLN A 25 -9.53 5.95 -17.15
CA GLN A 25 -9.69 6.63 -15.86
C GLN A 25 -8.48 7.50 -15.47
N SER A 26 -7.27 7.13 -15.90
CA SER A 26 -6.04 7.87 -15.64
C SER A 26 -5.60 8.79 -16.78
N CYS A 27 -6.33 8.82 -17.91
CA CYS A 27 -5.94 9.57 -19.10
C CYS A 27 -7.16 10.10 -19.87
N GLU A 28 -7.31 11.41 -19.93
CA GLU A 28 -8.31 12.10 -20.76
C GLU A 28 -7.70 12.48 -22.12
N VAL A 29 -8.47 12.36 -23.20
CA VAL A 29 -8.03 12.78 -24.54
C VAL A 29 -9.03 13.76 -25.17
N LYS A 30 -8.56 14.91 -25.66
CA LYS A 30 -9.40 15.91 -26.38
C LYS A 30 -8.68 16.49 -27.60
N SER A 31 -9.46 16.92 -28.58
CA SER A 31 -8.89 17.57 -29.78
C SER A 31 -8.38 18.98 -29.49
N ALA A 32 -9.11 19.75 -28.67
CA ALA A 32 -8.82 21.15 -28.33
C ALA A 32 -8.57 22.09 -29.52
N VAL A 33 -9.15 21.80 -30.69
CA VAL A 33 -9.01 22.64 -31.88
C VAL A 33 -9.75 23.97 -31.69
N GLY A 34 -9.04 25.08 -31.89
CA GLY A 34 -9.58 26.44 -31.83
C GLY A 34 -9.84 26.99 -30.42
N LYS A 35 -10.29 26.18 -29.46
CA LYS A 35 -10.44 26.57 -28.04
C LYS A 35 -10.37 25.34 -27.12
N LEU A 36 -10.06 25.57 -25.85
CA LEU A 36 -10.16 24.52 -24.84
C LEU A 36 -11.62 24.04 -24.66
N PRO A 37 -11.83 22.73 -24.45
CA PRO A 37 -13.12 22.19 -24.03
C PRO A 37 -13.64 22.87 -22.76
N LYS A 38 -14.96 23.04 -22.66
CA LYS A 38 -15.59 23.76 -21.53
C LYS A 38 -15.54 22.95 -20.22
N ASP A 39 -15.60 21.64 -20.36
CA ASP A 39 -15.53 20.60 -19.33
C ASP A 39 -14.11 20.35 -18.82
N LEU A 40 -13.07 20.87 -19.48
CA LEU A 40 -11.68 20.58 -19.10
C LEU A 40 -11.34 20.97 -17.66
N ALA A 41 -11.94 22.05 -17.14
CA ALA A 41 -11.77 22.43 -15.74
C ALA A 41 -12.38 21.40 -14.78
N GLU A 42 -13.47 20.74 -15.18
CA GLU A 42 -14.11 19.66 -14.42
C GLU A 42 -13.19 18.43 -14.39
N SER A 43 -12.57 18.08 -15.51
CA SER A 43 -11.61 16.97 -15.59
C SER A 43 -10.34 17.24 -14.77
N ILE A 44 -9.81 18.46 -14.79
CA ILE A 44 -8.66 18.83 -13.96
C ILE A 44 -9.03 18.76 -12.46
N SER A 45 -10.23 19.24 -12.07
CA SER A 45 -10.75 19.09 -10.70
C SER A 45 -10.86 17.60 -10.32
N ALA A 46 -11.40 16.77 -11.22
CA ALA A 46 -11.57 15.34 -11.03
C ALA A 46 -10.25 14.59 -10.82
N PHE A 47 -9.24 14.85 -11.64
CA PHE A 47 -7.89 14.28 -11.47
C PHE A 47 -7.24 14.76 -10.16
N SER A 48 -7.34 16.05 -9.86
CA SER A 48 -6.74 16.66 -8.66
C SER A 48 -7.36 16.13 -7.36
N ASN A 49 -8.66 15.82 -7.35
CA ASN A 49 -9.37 15.23 -6.20
C ASN A 49 -9.20 13.71 -6.09
N GLY A 50 -8.90 13.04 -7.20
CA GLY A 50 -8.64 11.59 -7.27
C GLY A 50 -7.17 11.27 -7.03
N SER A 51 -6.58 10.52 -7.96
CA SER A 51 -5.19 10.02 -7.91
C SER A 51 -4.28 10.68 -8.97
N GLY A 52 -4.60 11.91 -9.38
CA GLY A 52 -3.95 12.57 -10.51
C GLY A 52 -4.33 11.92 -11.85
N GLY A 53 -3.69 12.37 -12.93
CA GLY A 53 -3.91 11.81 -14.25
C GLY A 53 -3.23 12.60 -15.37
N THR A 54 -3.39 12.12 -16.59
CA THR A 54 -2.83 12.75 -17.79
C THR A 54 -3.94 13.31 -18.68
N ILE A 55 -3.75 14.50 -19.22
CA ILE A 55 -4.60 15.08 -20.25
C ILE A 55 -3.78 15.16 -21.54
N VAL A 56 -4.26 14.54 -22.61
CA VAL A 56 -3.67 14.63 -23.95
C VAL A 56 -4.55 15.51 -24.83
N LEU A 57 -3.99 16.62 -25.30
CA LEU A 57 -4.65 17.57 -26.19
C LEU A 57 -4.06 17.50 -27.59
N GLY A 58 -4.91 17.61 -28.60
CA GLY A 58 -4.53 17.53 -30.01
C GLY A 58 -4.84 16.20 -30.69
N LEU A 59 -5.63 15.31 -30.06
CA LEU A 59 -6.11 14.08 -30.66
C LEU A 59 -7.64 14.08 -30.76
N SER A 60 -8.19 13.70 -31.90
CA SER A 60 -9.63 13.65 -32.15
C SER A 60 -10.20 12.26 -31.86
N GLU A 61 -11.04 12.14 -30.84
CA GLU A 61 -11.78 10.91 -30.52
C GLU A 61 -12.68 10.46 -31.69
N GLU A 62 -13.38 11.39 -32.33
CA GLU A 62 -14.25 11.13 -33.50
C GLU A 62 -13.48 10.51 -34.68
N GLU A 63 -12.18 10.81 -34.79
CA GLU A 63 -11.32 10.28 -35.86
C GLU A 63 -10.47 9.08 -35.40
N GLY A 64 -10.83 8.45 -34.26
CA GLY A 64 -10.13 7.29 -33.72
C GLY A 64 -8.82 7.67 -33.01
N PHE A 65 -8.82 8.79 -32.30
CA PHE A 65 -7.67 9.34 -31.58
C PHE A 65 -6.47 9.63 -32.50
N LYS A 66 -6.74 10.21 -33.67
CA LYS A 66 -5.72 10.71 -34.60
C LYS A 66 -5.40 12.17 -34.31
N PRO A 67 -4.21 12.68 -34.69
CA PRO A 67 -3.88 14.08 -34.56
C PRO A 67 -4.92 14.99 -35.20
N ALA A 68 -5.43 15.93 -34.41
CA ALA A 68 -6.48 16.84 -34.83
C ALA A 68 -5.90 17.94 -35.73
N SER A 69 -6.44 18.07 -36.93
CA SER A 69 -6.01 19.09 -37.88
C SER A 69 -6.25 20.50 -37.34
N GLY A 70 -5.24 21.37 -37.45
CA GLY A 70 -5.31 22.75 -36.96
C GLY A 70 -5.11 22.92 -35.44
N PHE A 71 -4.59 21.90 -34.76
CA PHE A 71 -4.17 22.02 -33.36
C PHE A 71 -2.99 22.99 -33.21
N ASP A 72 -3.14 23.98 -32.31
CA ASP A 72 -2.10 24.94 -31.96
C ASP A 72 -1.58 24.65 -30.53
N PRO A 73 -0.42 23.99 -30.40
CA PRO A 73 0.08 23.54 -29.10
C PRO A 73 0.45 24.70 -28.18
N LYS A 74 1.01 25.80 -28.70
CA LYS A 74 1.44 26.95 -27.88
C LYS A 74 0.25 27.69 -27.29
N ARG A 75 -0.74 28.02 -28.13
CA ARG A 75 -1.96 28.67 -27.67
C ARG A 75 -2.70 27.80 -26.64
N THR A 76 -2.73 26.49 -26.88
CA THR A 76 -3.38 25.53 -25.98
C THR A 76 -2.64 25.44 -24.65
N GLN A 77 -1.31 25.44 -24.65
CA GLN A 77 -0.49 25.48 -23.43
C GLN A 77 -0.79 26.70 -22.57
N ASP A 78 -0.79 27.90 -23.16
CA ASP A 78 -1.08 29.15 -22.45
C ASP A 78 -2.49 29.14 -21.86
N ALA A 79 -3.47 28.71 -22.67
CA ALA A 79 -4.86 28.61 -22.23
C ALA A 79 -5.03 27.59 -21.08
N LEU A 80 -4.32 26.47 -21.12
CA LEU A 80 -4.39 25.43 -20.10
C LEU A 80 -3.79 25.93 -18.78
N ALA A 81 -2.64 26.60 -18.85
CA ALA A 81 -2.01 27.22 -17.70
C ALA A 81 -2.93 28.27 -17.05
N GLU A 82 -3.62 29.09 -17.85
CA GLU A 82 -4.58 30.08 -17.36
C GLU A 82 -5.77 29.43 -16.65
N VAL A 83 -6.34 28.36 -17.22
CA VAL A 83 -7.43 27.59 -16.58
C VAL A 83 -6.97 27.05 -15.23
N CYS A 84 -5.78 26.43 -15.18
CA CYS A 84 -5.24 25.84 -13.96
C CYS A 84 -4.97 26.89 -12.87
N ALA A 85 -4.52 28.09 -13.25
CA ALA A 85 -4.19 29.15 -12.31
C ALA A 85 -5.43 29.92 -11.79
N ASN A 86 -6.41 30.19 -12.66
CA ASN A 86 -7.45 31.18 -12.38
C ASN A 86 -8.88 30.61 -12.28
N LYS A 87 -9.15 29.42 -12.83
CA LYS A 87 -10.50 28.83 -12.85
C LYS A 87 -10.69 27.70 -11.84
N LEU A 88 -9.63 27.33 -11.12
CA LEU A 88 -9.61 26.26 -10.13
C LEU A 88 -9.14 26.81 -8.79
N ALA A 89 -9.74 26.30 -7.72
CA ALA A 89 -9.32 26.57 -6.35
C ALA A 89 -9.17 25.25 -5.57
N PRO A 90 -7.98 24.93 -5.03
CA PRO A 90 -6.74 25.69 -5.19
C PRO A 90 -6.21 25.65 -6.63
N ALA A 91 -5.30 26.57 -6.96
CA ALA A 91 -4.67 26.63 -8.27
C ALA A 91 -3.80 25.39 -8.51
N ILE A 92 -3.91 24.81 -9.71
CA ILE A 92 -3.19 23.59 -10.10
C ILE A 92 -1.93 23.97 -10.89
N ARG A 93 -0.84 23.23 -10.66
CA ARG A 93 0.43 23.39 -11.39
C ARG A 93 0.79 22.10 -12.11
N PRO A 94 0.29 21.87 -13.33
CA PRO A 94 0.60 20.67 -14.09
C PRO A 94 2.01 20.74 -14.72
N SER A 95 2.61 19.59 -15.00
CA SER A 95 3.73 19.49 -15.95
C SER A 95 3.14 19.46 -17.35
N ILE A 96 3.56 20.36 -18.23
CA ILE A 96 3.03 20.45 -19.60
C ILE A 96 4.18 20.31 -20.59
N ASP A 97 4.07 19.30 -21.44
CA ASP A 97 5.06 18.97 -22.48
C ASP A 97 4.39 18.96 -23.85
N ILE A 98 5.10 19.44 -24.86
CA ILE A 98 4.68 19.35 -26.27
C ILE A 98 5.50 18.26 -26.92
N GLU A 99 4.82 17.22 -27.39
CA GLU A 99 5.46 16.07 -28.05
C GLU A 99 5.00 15.95 -29.51
N THR A 100 5.77 15.21 -30.31
CA THR A 100 5.38 14.85 -31.68
C THR A 100 4.85 13.42 -31.69
N PHE A 101 3.61 13.25 -32.14
CA PHE A 101 2.96 11.95 -32.26
C PHE A 101 2.30 11.83 -33.63
N GLU A 102 2.58 10.73 -34.34
CA GLU A 102 2.11 10.53 -35.73
C GLU A 102 2.37 11.76 -36.62
N GLU A 103 3.60 12.29 -36.56
CA GLU A 103 4.08 13.45 -37.33
C GLU A 103 3.40 14.79 -37.03
N ALA A 104 2.56 14.86 -36.00
CA ALA A 104 1.86 16.07 -35.60
C ALA A 104 2.18 16.44 -34.14
N PRO A 105 2.16 17.74 -33.79
CA PRO A 105 2.34 18.16 -32.41
C PRO A 105 1.09 17.82 -31.58
N ILE A 106 1.32 17.32 -30.36
CA ILE A 106 0.30 17.15 -29.33
C ILE A 106 0.80 17.78 -28.03
N LEU A 107 -0.11 18.03 -27.10
CA LEU A 107 0.22 18.54 -25.77
C LEU A 107 -0.16 17.51 -24.71
N ILE A 108 0.76 17.20 -23.82
CA ILE A 108 0.58 16.28 -22.72
C ILE A 108 0.67 17.09 -21.43
N ALA A 109 -0.36 17.02 -20.60
CA ALA A 109 -0.38 17.67 -19.30
C ALA A 109 -0.56 16.62 -18.20
N SER A 110 0.44 16.49 -17.34
CA SER A 110 0.36 15.67 -16.13
C SER A 110 -0.28 16.50 -15.02
N ILE A 111 -1.51 16.15 -14.66
CA ILE A 111 -2.28 16.77 -13.59
C ILE A 111 -1.96 16.06 -12.26
N PRO A 112 -1.38 16.75 -11.27
CA PRO A 112 -1.06 16.12 -9.99
C PRO A 112 -2.32 15.84 -9.17
N GLU A 113 -2.29 14.77 -8.38
CA GLU A 113 -3.17 14.65 -7.22
C GLU A 113 -2.85 15.78 -6.23
N LEU A 114 -3.88 16.46 -5.72
CA LEU A 114 -3.67 17.40 -4.62
C LEU A 114 -3.46 16.68 -3.29
N PRO A 115 -2.61 17.21 -2.41
CA PRO A 115 -2.60 16.79 -1.02
C PRO A 115 -4.01 16.84 -0.39
N PRO A 116 -4.41 15.88 0.46
CA PRO A 116 -5.69 15.92 1.17
C PRO A 116 -6.03 17.27 1.82
N ARG A 117 -5.04 17.95 2.44
CA ARG A 117 -5.23 19.28 3.05
C ARG A 117 -5.59 20.41 2.07
N ASP A 118 -5.32 20.21 0.79
CA ASP A 118 -5.57 21.18 -0.29
C ASP A 118 -6.83 20.80 -1.08
N LYS A 119 -7.37 19.60 -0.88
CA LYS A 119 -8.66 19.15 -1.44
C LYS A 119 -9.85 19.84 -0.70
N PRO A 120 -11.04 19.90 -1.33
CA PRO A 120 -11.27 19.62 -2.75
C PRO A 120 -10.77 20.76 -3.66
N CYS A 121 -10.22 20.37 -4.82
CA CYS A 121 -10.15 21.23 -5.99
C CYS A 121 -11.53 21.41 -6.59
N HIS A 122 -11.95 22.65 -6.82
CA HIS A 122 -13.23 22.95 -7.45
C HIS A 122 -13.11 24.04 -8.50
N VAL A 123 -14.03 24.00 -9.46
CA VAL A 123 -14.22 25.07 -10.46
C VAL A 123 -14.79 26.30 -9.77
N THR A 124 -14.04 27.40 -9.74
CA THR A 124 -14.34 28.60 -8.95
C THR A 124 -15.70 29.20 -9.28
N THR A 125 -16.09 29.20 -10.56
CA THR A 125 -17.38 29.75 -11.02
C THR A 125 -18.59 28.92 -10.62
N LYS A 126 -18.40 27.65 -10.24
CA LYS A 126 -19.47 26.75 -9.76
C LYS A 126 -19.53 26.69 -8.23
N GLY A 127 -18.50 27.19 -7.53
CA GLY A 127 -18.36 27.06 -6.08
C GLY A 127 -18.00 25.64 -5.64
N THR A 128 -17.74 25.44 -4.35
CA THR A 128 -17.19 24.18 -3.83
C THR A 128 -18.12 22.98 -4.07
N TYR A 129 -19.39 23.07 -3.68
CA TYR A 129 -20.32 21.92 -3.74
C TYR A 129 -20.70 21.50 -5.16
N GLU A 130 -20.89 22.45 -6.07
CA GLU A 130 -21.28 22.17 -7.46
C GLU A 130 -20.08 22.08 -8.43
N GLY A 131 -18.90 22.48 -7.97
CA GLY A 131 -17.68 22.58 -8.76
C GLY A 131 -16.61 21.53 -8.44
N SER A 132 -16.84 20.64 -7.47
CA SER A 132 -15.89 19.57 -7.11
C SER A 132 -16.24 18.25 -7.80
N PHE A 133 -15.28 17.69 -8.54
CA PHE A 133 -15.48 16.46 -9.32
C PHE A 133 -14.50 15.37 -8.91
N ILE A 134 -14.79 14.12 -9.28
CA ILE A 134 -13.91 12.95 -9.18
C ILE A 134 -14.11 12.04 -10.39
N ARG A 135 -13.01 11.45 -10.88
CA ARG A 135 -13.04 10.58 -12.06
C ARG A 135 -13.60 9.21 -11.72
N THR A 136 -14.57 8.72 -12.49
CA THR A 136 -15.09 7.36 -12.38
C THR A 136 -15.32 6.75 -13.76
N GLY A 137 -14.47 5.81 -14.17
CA GLY A 137 -14.43 5.34 -15.56
C GLY A 137 -13.82 6.42 -16.45
N ASP A 138 -14.45 6.69 -17.60
CA ASP A 138 -14.12 7.75 -18.57
C ASP A 138 -14.79 9.11 -18.25
N GLY A 139 -15.66 9.16 -17.23
CA GLY A 139 -16.42 10.36 -16.90
C GLY A 139 -16.01 11.06 -15.61
N ASP A 140 -16.29 12.37 -15.58
CA ASP A 140 -16.21 13.20 -14.38
C ASP A 140 -17.55 13.18 -13.63
N ARG A 141 -17.52 12.80 -12.35
CA ARG A 141 -18.71 12.80 -11.47
C ARG A 141 -18.57 13.86 -10.41
N LYS A 142 -19.68 14.51 -10.05
CA LYS A 142 -19.72 15.40 -8.90
C LYS A 142 -19.46 14.62 -7.61
N LEU A 143 -18.64 15.19 -6.74
CA LEU A 143 -18.51 14.70 -5.38
C LEU A 143 -19.82 14.98 -4.62
N SER A 144 -20.21 14.06 -3.76
CA SER A 144 -21.33 14.25 -2.84
C SER A 144 -20.97 15.29 -1.76
N HIS A 145 -21.99 15.87 -1.12
CA HIS A 145 -21.77 16.82 -0.02
C HIS A 145 -20.96 16.19 1.11
N TYR A 146 -21.24 14.93 1.45
CA TYR A 146 -20.48 14.17 2.44
C TYR A 146 -18.99 14.07 2.08
N GLU A 147 -18.68 13.69 0.83
CA GLU A 147 -17.27 13.60 0.40
C GLU A 147 -16.57 14.95 0.43
N ILE A 148 -17.27 16.03 0.05
CA ILE A 148 -16.75 17.40 0.09
C ILE A 148 -16.47 17.84 1.53
N ASP A 149 -17.42 17.63 2.44
CA ASP A 149 -17.26 17.99 3.85
C ASP A 149 -16.09 17.23 4.48
N ARG A 150 -15.92 15.94 4.14
CA ARG A 150 -14.75 15.14 4.56
C ARG A 150 -13.43 15.75 4.07
N LEU A 151 -13.34 16.14 2.80
CA LEU A 151 -12.14 16.78 2.25
C LEU A 151 -11.87 18.14 2.90
N ILE A 152 -12.91 18.90 3.27
CA ILE A 152 -12.76 20.19 3.95
C ILE A 152 -12.30 20.01 5.40
N GLU A 153 -12.85 19.04 6.14
CA GLU A 153 -12.42 18.71 7.51
C GLU A 153 -10.92 18.39 7.57
N GLU A 154 -10.40 17.73 6.53
CA GLU A 154 -8.99 17.35 6.40
C GLU A 154 -8.02 18.52 6.16
N ARG A 155 -8.52 19.75 5.92
CA ARG A 155 -7.68 20.96 5.80
C ARG A 155 -7.03 21.36 7.10
N SER A 156 -7.63 20.98 8.23
CA SER A 156 -7.14 21.25 9.58
C SER A 156 -6.76 19.96 10.27
N GLN A 157 -5.83 20.03 11.23
CA GLN A 157 -5.45 18.86 12.00
C GLN A 157 -6.62 18.34 12.82
N PRO A 158 -7.16 17.13 12.51
CA PRO A 158 -8.24 16.56 13.29
C PRO A 158 -7.77 16.32 14.73
N ARG A 159 -8.70 16.51 15.67
CA ARG A 159 -8.48 16.27 17.11
C ARG A 159 -9.49 15.30 17.69
N HIS A 160 -10.07 14.45 16.86
CA HIS A 160 -11.07 13.47 17.29
C HIS A 160 -10.50 12.48 18.31
N ASP A 161 -9.22 12.13 18.16
CA ASP A 161 -8.49 11.26 19.10
C ASP A 161 -8.26 11.92 20.48
N ALA A 162 -8.17 13.24 20.55
CA ALA A 162 -8.04 13.99 21.81
C ALA A 162 -9.37 14.19 22.56
N ARG A 163 -10.52 13.82 21.97
CA ARG A 163 -11.83 14.04 22.59
C ARG A 163 -11.98 13.21 23.87
N ILE A 164 -12.47 13.83 24.93
CA ILE A 164 -12.88 13.10 26.15
C ILE A 164 -14.00 12.10 25.83
N VAL A 165 -13.91 10.91 26.42
CA VAL A 165 -14.97 9.90 26.32
C VAL A 165 -15.90 10.06 27.52
N GLU A 166 -17.11 10.57 27.26
CA GLU A 166 -18.11 10.76 28.31
C GLU A 166 -18.45 9.43 28.99
N GLY A 167 -18.46 9.43 30.33
CA GLY A 167 -18.72 8.23 31.12
C GLY A 167 -17.55 7.25 31.24
N ALA A 168 -16.42 7.48 30.55
CA ALA A 168 -15.18 6.75 30.82
C ALA A 168 -14.45 7.32 32.04
N THR A 169 -13.75 6.45 32.75
CA THR A 169 -12.99 6.74 33.96
C THR A 169 -11.59 6.11 33.88
N GLU A 170 -10.70 6.46 34.81
CA GLU A 170 -9.38 5.82 34.91
C GLU A 170 -9.50 4.29 35.11
N GLU A 171 -10.59 3.78 35.69
CA GLU A 171 -10.83 2.33 35.88
C GLU A 171 -11.09 1.57 34.57
N ASP A 172 -11.41 2.28 33.48
CA ASP A 172 -11.56 1.69 32.16
C ASP A 172 -10.20 1.51 31.43
N LEU A 173 -9.09 1.93 32.05
CA LEU A 173 -7.72 1.76 31.55
C LEU A 173 -7.03 0.55 32.18
N ASP A 174 -6.20 -0.14 31.40
CA ASP A 174 -5.36 -1.23 31.85
C ASP A 174 -4.12 -0.68 32.57
N ASP A 175 -4.05 -0.92 33.88
CA ASP A 175 -2.96 -0.40 34.72
C ASP A 175 -1.57 -0.86 34.26
N ALA A 176 -1.42 -2.08 33.74
CA ALA A 176 -0.12 -2.57 33.29
C ALA A 176 0.36 -1.84 32.03
N LEU A 177 -0.55 -1.58 31.07
CA LEU A 177 -0.25 -0.77 29.89
C LEU A 177 0.05 0.69 30.25
N VAL A 178 -0.69 1.25 31.22
CA VAL A 178 -0.49 2.61 31.70
C VAL A 178 0.88 2.76 32.38
N GLU A 179 1.26 1.85 33.27
CA GLU A 179 2.57 1.90 33.93
C GLU A 179 3.70 1.75 32.90
N ALA A 180 3.58 0.80 31.97
CA ALA A 180 4.58 0.60 30.92
C ALA A 180 4.77 1.84 30.02
N LEU A 181 3.69 2.55 29.69
CA LEU A 181 3.75 3.81 28.95
C LEU A 181 4.49 4.89 29.76
N VAL A 182 4.15 5.04 31.05
CA VAL A 182 4.77 6.05 31.93
C VAL A 182 6.26 5.80 32.10
N GLU A 183 6.66 4.55 32.36
CA GLU A 183 8.07 4.16 32.45
C GLU A 183 8.82 4.44 31.15
N ARG A 184 8.20 4.12 30.01
CA ARG A 184 8.77 4.36 28.68
C ARG A 184 9.00 5.85 28.42
N GLU A 185 8.02 6.69 28.72
CA GLU A 185 8.12 8.14 28.49
C GLU A 185 9.13 8.79 29.42
N ARG A 186 9.24 8.36 30.68
CA ARG A 186 10.33 8.78 31.58
C ARG A 186 11.71 8.39 31.04
N PHE A 187 11.85 7.17 30.52
CA PHE A 187 13.10 6.71 29.94
C PHE A 187 13.49 7.48 28.67
N LEU A 188 12.53 7.75 27.77
CA LEU A 188 12.78 8.46 26.51
C LEU A 188 13.00 9.97 26.72
N HIS A 189 12.27 10.57 27.65
CA HIS A 189 12.22 12.02 27.84
C HIS A 189 12.40 12.41 29.31
N PRO A 190 13.51 12.03 29.97
CA PRO A 190 13.71 12.24 31.40
C PRO A 190 13.63 13.72 31.78
N ARG A 191 14.17 14.63 30.95
CA ARG A 191 14.12 16.08 31.18
C ARG A 191 12.72 16.65 31.35
N VAL A 192 11.72 16.02 30.74
CA VAL A 192 10.32 16.45 30.78
C VAL A 192 9.58 15.71 31.89
N PHE A 193 9.70 14.38 31.92
CA PHE A 193 8.79 13.55 32.71
C PHE A 193 9.35 13.03 34.03
N GLU A 194 10.66 13.12 34.31
CA GLU A 194 11.27 12.57 35.53
C GLU A 194 10.60 13.08 36.81
N LYS A 195 10.20 14.36 36.84
CA LYS A 195 9.58 15.01 38.01
C LYS A 195 8.06 14.99 38.03
N PHE A 196 7.41 14.56 36.94
CA PHE A 196 5.95 14.61 36.83
C PHE A 196 5.31 13.44 37.57
N GLY A 197 4.13 13.62 38.16
CA GLY A 197 3.33 12.52 38.66
C GLY A 197 2.75 11.67 37.52
N LYS A 198 2.32 10.43 37.80
CA LYS A 198 1.67 9.55 36.81
C LYS A 198 0.54 10.28 36.07
N ARG A 199 -0.40 10.88 36.80
CA ARG A 199 -1.53 11.63 36.22
C ARG A 199 -1.09 12.83 35.37
N ASP A 200 -0.06 13.56 35.77
CA ASP A 200 0.46 14.70 35.00
C ASP A 200 1.06 14.24 33.67
N ILE A 201 1.75 13.10 33.65
CA ILE A 201 2.26 12.47 32.43
C ILE A 201 1.08 12.08 31.53
N LEU A 202 0.06 11.41 32.07
CA LEU A 202 -1.11 11.00 31.30
C LEU A 202 -1.88 12.20 30.70
N LYS A 203 -1.97 13.33 31.43
CA LYS A 203 -2.52 14.58 30.90
C LYS A 203 -1.63 15.17 29.79
N ALA A 204 -0.32 15.21 30.01
CA ALA A 204 0.65 15.75 29.05
C ALA A 204 0.65 14.96 27.73
N LEU A 205 0.43 13.65 27.79
CA LEU A 205 0.32 12.77 26.63
C LEU A 205 -1.08 12.74 26.01
N ARG A 206 -2.06 13.49 26.56
CA ARG A 206 -3.48 13.44 26.20
C ARG A 206 -4.08 12.03 26.29
N VAL A 207 -3.63 11.22 27.24
CA VAL A 207 -4.34 9.98 27.64
C VAL A 207 -5.56 10.32 28.48
N LEU A 208 -5.41 11.29 29.38
CA LEU A 208 -6.49 11.86 30.19
C LEU A 208 -6.66 13.35 29.86
N ASP A 209 -7.89 13.84 29.98
CA ASP A 209 -8.19 15.27 29.96
C ASP A 209 -9.35 15.58 30.91
N GLU A 210 -9.51 16.85 31.27
CA GLU A 210 -10.58 17.29 32.17
C GLU A 210 -11.87 17.56 31.38
N ASP A 211 -13.01 17.07 31.89
CA ASP A 211 -14.32 17.47 31.40
C ASP A 211 -14.70 18.88 31.87
N GLU A 212 -15.86 19.38 31.44
CA GLU A 212 -16.36 20.72 31.82
C GLU A 212 -16.50 20.92 33.34
N ARG A 213 -16.51 19.84 34.12
CA ARG A 213 -16.61 19.85 35.59
C ARG A 213 -15.24 19.66 36.27
N GLY A 214 -14.15 19.61 35.51
CA GLY A 214 -12.81 19.37 36.02
C GLY A 214 -12.52 17.91 36.37
N ILE A 215 -13.37 16.96 35.96
CA ILE A 215 -13.17 15.54 36.22
C ILE A 215 -12.26 14.96 35.15
N LEU A 216 -11.17 14.29 35.55
CA LEU A 216 -10.29 13.60 34.62
C LEU A 216 -10.99 12.40 33.99
N ARG A 217 -10.95 12.33 32.66
CA ARG A 217 -11.51 11.26 31.85
C ARG A 217 -10.51 10.80 30.79
N PRO A 218 -10.54 9.51 30.40
CA PRO A 218 -9.86 9.05 29.21
C PRO A 218 -10.27 9.86 27.96
N THR A 219 -9.28 10.21 27.15
CA THR A 219 -9.51 10.61 25.77
C THR A 219 -9.76 9.37 24.91
N LEU A 220 -10.27 9.57 23.69
CA LEU A 220 -10.44 8.48 22.73
C LEU A 220 -9.10 7.78 22.44
N ALA A 221 -8.02 8.55 22.27
CA ALA A 221 -6.67 8.03 22.06
C ALA A 221 -6.18 7.20 23.25
N GLY A 222 -6.34 7.71 24.47
CA GLY A 222 -5.97 7.01 25.69
C GLY A 222 -6.74 5.71 25.86
N LEU A 223 -8.06 5.75 25.65
CA LEU A 223 -8.91 4.57 25.74
C LEU A 223 -8.59 3.54 24.66
N LEU A 224 -8.39 3.93 23.40
CA LEU A 224 -8.08 2.97 22.33
C LEU A 224 -6.68 2.36 22.45
N ALA A 225 -5.71 3.06 23.01
CA ALA A 225 -4.36 2.54 23.18
C ALA A 225 -4.18 1.71 24.46
N LEU A 226 -4.83 2.11 25.55
CA LEU A 226 -4.57 1.59 26.91
C LEU A 226 -5.83 1.08 27.62
N GLY A 227 -7.00 1.13 26.99
CA GLY A 227 -8.26 0.72 27.61
C GLY A 227 -8.40 -0.79 27.76
N ILE A 228 -9.24 -1.22 28.70
CA ILE A 228 -9.57 -2.65 28.88
C ILE A 228 -10.58 -3.10 27.81
N TYR A 229 -11.65 -2.32 27.61
CA TYR A 229 -12.70 -2.61 26.64
C TYR A 229 -13.30 -1.33 26.04
N PRO A 230 -12.59 -0.65 25.11
CA PRO A 230 -13.05 0.60 24.50
C PRO A 230 -14.41 0.48 23.82
N GLN A 231 -14.76 -0.71 23.33
CA GLN A 231 -15.99 -0.99 22.61
C GLN A 231 -17.25 -0.93 23.48
N LYS A 232 -17.11 -0.87 24.82
CA LYS A 232 -18.19 -0.46 25.73
C LYS A 232 -18.77 0.91 25.34
N TYR A 233 -17.92 1.82 24.90
CA TYR A 233 -18.28 3.19 24.51
C TYR A 233 -18.47 3.30 22.99
N PHE A 234 -17.68 2.54 22.22
CA PHE A 234 -17.71 2.59 20.76
C PHE A 234 -17.79 1.19 20.14
N PRO A 235 -18.98 0.58 20.03
CA PRO A 235 -19.14 -0.83 19.66
C PRO A 235 -18.58 -1.25 18.30
N ARG A 236 -18.32 -0.30 17.41
CA ARG A 236 -17.88 -0.54 16.02
C ARG A 236 -16.43 -0.10 15.76
N LEU A 237 -15.74 0.42 16.78
CA LEU A 237 -14.30 0.66 16.72
C LEU A 237 -13.55 -0.66 16.96
N THR A 238 -13.68 -1.55 15.98
CA THR A 238 -13.15 -2.93 15.99
C THR A 238 -12.35 -3.21 14.72
N VAL A 239 -11.66 -4.34 14.72
CA VAL A 239 -11.18 -4.99 13.49
C VAL A 239 -12.07 -6.19 13.21
N SER A 240 -12.73 -6.20 12.06
CA SER A 240 -13.50 -7.35 11.60
C SER A 240 -12.69 -8.17 10.61
N PHE A 241 -12.70 -9.48 10.79
CA PHE A 241 -11.98 -10.43 9.95
C PHE A 241 -12.95 -11.37 9.25
N ALA A 242 -12.69 -11.60 7.97
CA ALA A 242 -13.40 -12.60 7.18
C ALA A 242 -12.45 -13.30 6.22
N ALA A 243 -12.38 -14.63 6.31
CA ALA A 243 -11.71 -15.48 5.35
C ALA A 243 -12.74 -16.05 4.35
N TYR A 244 -12.54 -15.77 3.06
CA TYR A 244 -13.42 -16.20 1.99
C TYR A 244 -12.85 -17.43 1.27
N PRO A 245 -13.70 -18.36 0.82
CA PRO A 245 -13.25 -19.55 0.08
C PRO A 245 -12.75 -19.25 -1.34
N GLY A 246 -13.13 -18.09 -1.91
CA GLY A 246 -12.76 -17.69 -3.25
C GLY A 246 -12.15 -16.29 -3.33
N THR A 247 -12.10 -15.76 -4.55
CA THR A 247 -11.58 -14.42 -4.86
C THR A 247 -12.64 -13.31 -4.78
N THR A 248 -13.89 -13.69 -4.52
CA THR A 248 -15.05 -12.78 -4.41
C THR A 248 -15.88 -13.07 -3.15
N LYS A 249 -16.60 -12.05 -2.64
CA LYS A 249 -17.50 -12.19 -1.48
C LYS A 249 -18.75 -13.05 -1.74
N ALA A 250 -19.02 -13.39 -3.00
CA ALA A 250 -20.15 -14.21 -3.43
C ALA A 250 -19.80 -15.70 -3.53
N THR A 251 -18.50 -16.05 -3.53
CA THR A 251 -18.08 -17.45 -3.61
C THR A 251 -18.45 -18.18 -2.32
N LEU A 252 -19.18 -19.29 -2.46
CA LEU A 252 -19.47 -20.22 -1.37
C LEU A 252 -18.47 -21.37 -1.41
N ALA A 253 -18.14 -21.92 -0.25
CA ALA A 253 -17.42 -23.18 -0.15
C ALA A 253 -18.31 -24.31 -0.69
N GLU A 254 -17.71 -25.45 -1.03
CA GLU A 254 -18.46 -26.65 -1.47
C GLU A 254 -19.47 -27.13 -0.40
N THR A 255 -19.22 -26.80 0.87
CA THR A 255 -20.10 -27.04 2.02
C THR A 255 -21.26 -26.04 2.15
N GLY A 256 -21.36 -25.06 1.25
CA GLY A 256 -22.36 -23.98 1.28
C GLY A 256 -22.02 -22.82 2.21
N GLN A 257 -20.88 -22.86 2.91
CA GLN A 257 -20.45 -21.81 3.84
C GLN A 257 -19.95 -20.57 3.08
N ARG A 258 -20.33 -19.38 3.57
CA ARG A 258 -19.90 -18.08 3.00
C ARG A 258 -18.49 -17.67 3.42
N PHE A 259 -18.11 -18.01 4.64
CA PHE A 259 -16.80 -17.72 5.22
C PHE A 259 -16.16 -19.01 5.70
N LEU A 260 -14.84 -19.14 5.51
CA LEU A 260 -14.04 -20.22 6.08
C LEU A 260 -13.76 -19.97 7.57
N ASP A 261 -13.57 -18.70 7.94
CA ASP A 261 -13.40 -18.23 9.31
C ASP A 261 -13.84 -16.75 9.35
N SER A 262 -14.30 -16.29 10.50
CA SER A 262 -14.70 -14.89 10.70
C SER A 262 -14.70 -14.54 12.17
N GLY A 263 -14.40 -13.28 12.50
CA GLY A 263 -14.46 -12.80 13.87
C GLY A 263 -14.36 -11.28 13.94
N ASP A 264 -14.78 -10.73 15.07
CA ASP A 264 -14.58 -9.32 15.40
C ASP A 264 -13.62 -9.24 16.58
N PHE A 265 -12.51 -8.53 16.39
CA PHE A 265 -11.47 -8.31 17.39
C PHE A 265 -11.77 -7.02 18.16
N VAL A 266 -11.76 -7.14 19.48
CA VAL A 266 -12.13 -6.08 20.43
C VAL A 266 -10.99 -5.85 21.42
N GLY A 267 -11.15 -4.86 22.30
CA GLY A 267 -10.10 -4.41 23.21
C GLY A 267 -9.29 -3.24 22.64
N PRO A 268 -8.15 -2.90 23.27
CA PRO A 268 -7.31 -1.83 22.81
C PRO A 268 -6.56 -2.23 21.53
N ILE A 269 -6.08 -1.24 20.79
CA ILE A 269 -5.37 -1.41 19.51
C ILE A 269 -4.25 -2.46 19.54
N PRO A 270 -3.37 -2.53 20.55
CA PRO A 270 -2.32 -3.56 20.59
C PRO A 270 -2.89 -4.99 20.55
N VAL A 271 -4.03 -5.23 21.20
CA VAL A 271 -4.72 -6.52 21.22
C VAL A 271 -5.36 -6.80 19.87
N MET A 272 -6.11 -5.85 19.31
CA MET A 272 -6.75 -6.01 18.00
C MET A 272 -5.73 -6.30 16.88
N ILE A 273 -4.53 -5.71 16.94
CA ILE A 273 -3.44 -6.02 15.99
C ILE A 273 -2.97 -7.46 16.18
N ALA A 274 -2.71 -7.88 17.42
CA ALA A 274 -2.24 -9.25 17.71
C ALA A 274 -3.24 -10.32 17.27
N GLU A 275 -4.53 -10.10 17.53
CA GLU A 275 -5.59 -11.01 17.12
C GLU A 275 -5.76 -11.07 15.60
N ALA A 276 -5.68 -9.92 14.91
CA ALA A 276 -5.74 -9.86 13.45
C ALA A 276 -4.58 -10.61 12.79
N VAL A 277 -3.35 -10.42 13.28
CA VAL A 277 -2.17 -11.14 12.79
C VAL A 277 -2.31 -12.64 13.04
N ALA A 278 -2.77 -13.05 14.23
CA ALA A 278 -2.99 -14.45 14.57
C ALA A 278 -4.09 -15.08 13.69
N ALA A 279 -5.17 -14.37 13.41
CA ALA A 279 -6.25 -14.84 12.54
C ALA A 279 -5.79 -15.02 11.09
N VAL A 280 -5.01 -14.07 10.56
CA VAL A 280 -4.39 -14.22 9.23
C VAL A 280 -3.43 -15.40 9.21
N ALA A 281 -2.56 -15.54 10.22
CA ALA A 281 -1.61 -16.66 10.32
C ALA A 281 -2.33 -18.02 10.40
N LYS A 282 -3.40 -18.13 11.20
CA LYS A 282 -4.22 -19.34 11.34
C LYS A 282 -4.90 -19.74 10.02
N ASN A 283 -5.30 -18.77 9.21
CA ASN A 283 -6.05 -18.99 7.97
C ASN A 283 -5.20 -18.98 6.71
N THR A 284 -3.88 -18.89 6.86
CA THR A 284 -2.94 -18.92 5.74
C THR A 284 -2.12 -20.20 5.80
N ARG A 285 -1.77 -20.73 4.63
CA ARG A 285 -0.96 -21.94 4.58
C ARG A 285 0.48 -21.53 4.88
N THR A 286 1.17 -22.43 5.57
CA THR A 286 2.63 -22.36 5.64
C THR A 286 3.14 -23.22 4.49
N GLY A 287 3.56 -22.56 3.42
CA GLY A 287 4.15 -23.23 2.27
C GLY A 287 5.59 -23.62 2.60
N SER A 288 6.05 -24.76 2.11
CA SER A 288 7.41 -25.19 2.37
C SER A 288 8.35 -24.65 1.27
N PHE A 289 9.25 -23.77 1.66
CA PHE A 289 10.33 -23.25 0.84
C PHE A 289 11.56 -24.16 0.99
N PHE A 290 12.29 -24.38 -0.10
CA PHE A 290 13.55 -25.11 -0.07
C PHE A 290 14.68 -24.10 -0.28
N GLU A 291 15.49 -23.89 0.75
CA GLU A 291 16.75 -23.17 0.63
C GLU A 291 17.88 -24.21 0.77
N GLY A 292 18.48 -24.61 -0.35
CA GLY A 292 19.41 -25.74 -0.39
C GLY A 292 18.74 -27.07 0.00
N ALA A 293 19.30 -27.78 0.99
CA ALA A 293 18.82 -29.09 1.44
C ALA A 293 17.76 -29.02 2.56
N PHE A 294 17.39 -27.83 3.03
CA PHE A 294 16.51 -27.66 4.17
C PHE A 294 15.14 -27.13 3.74
N ARG A 295 14.10 -27.71 4.35
CA ARG A 295 12.70 -27.32 4.19
C ARG A 295 12.37 -26.30 5.27
N GLU A 296 12.07 -25.07 4.87
CA GLU A 296 11.59 -24.03 5.78
C GLU A 296 10.10 -23.77 5.53
N ASP A 297 9.34 -23.74 6.60
CA ASP A 297 7.91 -23.48 6.59
C ASP A 297 7.70 -21.96 6.60
N VAL A 298 7.30 -21.39 5.45
CA VAL A 298 7.14 -19.94 5.27
C VAL A 298 5.67 -19.56 5.08
N PRO A 299 5.11 -18.66 5.91
CA PRO A 299 3.72 -18.21 5.79
C PRO A 299 3.40 -17.57 4.43
N ASP A 300 2.14 -17.65 3.99
CA ASP A 300 1.67 -16.99 2.75
C ASP A 300 1.87 -15.45 2.77
N TYR A 301 1.90 -14.84 3.97
CA TYR A 301 2.15 -13.41 4.19
C TYR A 301 3.12 -13.22 5.35
N PRO A 302 4.15 -12.34 5.24
CA PRO A 302 5.00 -11.99 6.35
C PRO A 302 4.18 -11.37 7.49
N GLN A 303 4.21 -11.98 8.69
CA GLN A 303 3.44 -11.51 9.84
C GLN A 303 3.78 -10.06 10.21
N GLU A 304 5.03 -9.65 10.04
CA GLU A 304 5.49 -8.28 10.29
C GLU A 304 4.83 -7.27 9.33
N ALA A 305 4.64 -7.63 8.05
CA ALA A 305 3.95 -6.80 7.07
C ALA A 305 2.45 -6.67 7.39
N VAL A 306 1.81 -7.78 7.80
CA VAL A 306 0.40 -7.79 8.23
C VAL A 306 0.23 -6.93 9.49
N ARG A 307 1.10 -7.10 10.49
CA ARG A 307 1.10 -6.32 11.74
C ARG A 307 1.18 -4.82 11.44
N GLU A 308 2.13 -4.42 10.61
CA GLU A 308 2.35 -3.01 10.25
C GLU A 308 1.16 -2.44 9.46
N ALA A 309 0.58 -3.21 8.53
CA ALA A 309 -0.58 -2.77 7.77
C ALA A 309 -1.83 -2.58 8.64
N VAL A 310 -2.10 -3.51 9.57
CA VAL A 310 -3.23 -3.38 10.51
C VAL A 310 -3.00 -2.26 11.51
N ALA A 311 -1.76 -2.10 12.02
CA ALA A 311 -1.40 -0.99 12.90
C ALA A 311 -1.62 0.38 12.22
N ASN A 312 -1.18 0.52 10.96
CA ASN A 312 -1.39 1.74 10.18
C ASN A 312 -2.88 2.01 9.90
N ALA A 313 -3.67 0.97 9.61
CA ALA A 313 -5.11 1.12 9.46
C ALA A 313 -5.76 1.67 10.74
N LEU A 314 -5.50 1.07 11.90
CA LEU A 314 -6.06 1.52 13.19
C LEU A 314 -5.54 2.91 13.60
N MET A 315 -4.24 3.16 13.45
CA MET A 315 -3.62 4.43 13.84
C MET A 315 -4.09 5.60 12.97
N HIS A 316 -4.34 5.39 11.68
CA HIS A 316 -4.75 6.45 10.73
C HIS A 316 -6.24 6.44 10.39
N ARG A 317 -7.03 5.59 11.03
CA ARG A 317 -8.49 5.50 10.89
C ARG A 317 -9.15 6.86 11.11
N ASP A 318 -10.21 7.15 10.36
CA ASP A 318 -11.11 8.26 10.66
C ASP A 318 -11.91 8.01 11.94
N TYR A 319 -11.57 8.71 13.02
CA TYR A 319 -12.27 8.67 14.30
C TYR A 319 -13.29 9.79 14.49
N SER A 320 -13.73 10.45 13.42
CA SER A 320 -14.88 11.36 13.44
C SER A 320 -16.16 10.66 13.92
N PRO A 321 -17.12 11.42 14.51
CA PRO A 321 -18.41 10.87 14.92
C PRO A 321 -19.16 10.11 13.81
N GLU A 322 -19.05 10.60 12.57
CA GLU A 322 -19.71 10.01 11.40
C GLU A 322 -19.12 8.64 11.04
N ALA A 323 -17.82 8.44 11.30
CA ALA A 323 -17.13 7.19 11.02
C ALA A 323 -17.23 6.16 12.16
N TRP A 324 -17.72 6.51 13.35
CA TRP A 324 -17.78 5.59 14.51
C TRP A 324 -18.56 4.30 14.26
N GLY A 325 -19.52 4.29 13.32
CA GLY A 325 -20.31 3.10 12.96
C GLY A 325 -19.59 2.09 12.05
N THR A 326 -18.38 2.39 11.60
CA THR A 326 -17.64 1.59 10.61
C THR A 326 -16.40 0.93 11.20
N GLN A 327 -16.12 -0.31 10.82
CA GLN A 327 -14.98 -1.08 11.33
C GLN A 327 -13.82 -1.09 10.34
N VAL A 328 -12.59 -1.28 10.83
CA VAL A 328 -11.49 -1.72 9.97
C VAL A 328 -11.79 -3.16 9.55
N GLN A 329 -11.62 -3.47 8.27
CA GLN A 329 -11.90 -4.80 7.74
C GLN A 329 -10.62 -5.46 7.25
N VAL A 330 -10.39 -6.69 7.69
CA VAL A 330 -9.30 -7.57 7.22
C VAL A 330 -9.94 -8.73 6.48
N ASN A 331 -9.99 -8.61 5.16
CA ASN A 331 -10.61 -9.59 4.27
C ASN A 331 -9.54 -10.48 3.63
N LEU A 332 -9.52 -11.75 3.98
CA LEU A 332 -8.62 -12.73 3.40
C LEU A 332 -9.35 -13.49 2.28
N TYR A 333 -8.92 -13.32 1.05
CA TYR A 333 -9.41 -14.06 -0.11
C TYR A 333 -8.44 -15.17 -0.50
N ALA A 334 -8.86 -16.04 -1.42
CA ALA A 334 -8.03 -17.12 -1.93
C ALA A 334 -6.70 -16.65 -2.56
N ASP A 335 -6.65 -15.42 -3.09
CA ASP A 335 -5.55 -14.85 -3.87
C ASP A 335 -4.93 -13.57 -3.28
N ARG A 336 -5.51 -12.99 -2.23
CA ARG A 336 -5.02 -11.73 -1.63
C ARG A 336 -5.54 -11.51 -0.21
N LEU A 337 -4.83 -10.69 0.54
CA LEU A 337 -5.28 -10.08 1.79
C LEU A 337 -5.61 -8.61 1.51
N GLU A 338 -6.78 -8.16 1.93
CA GLU A 338 -7.27 -6.80 1.73
C GLU A 338 -7.60 -6.16 3.08
N ILE A 339 -6.98 -5.04 3.39
CA ILE A 339 -7.23 -4.27 4.60
C ILE A 339 -7.94 -2.99 4.19
N LEU A 340 -9.19 -2.81 4.63
CA LEU A 340 -9.97 -1.60 4.36
C LEU A 340 -10.06 -0.76 5.63
N ASN A 341 -9.77 0.52 5.48
CA ASN A 341 -9.78 1.50 6.55
C ASN A 341 -10.81 2.61 6.28
N PRO A 342 -11.66 2.96 7.26
CA PRO A 342 -12.45 4.19 7.21
C PRO A 342 -11.55 5.43 7.15
N GLY A 343 -11.84 6.34 6.23
CA GLY A 343 -11.01 7.51 5.94
C GLY A 343 -9.96 7.25 4.85
N GLY A 344 -9.71 8.26 4.03
CA GLY A 344 -8.66 8.24 3.01
C GLY A 344 -7.29 8.62 3.56
N LEU A 345 -6.31 8.78 2.67
CA LEU A 345 -5.02 9.40 3.01
C LEU A 345 -5.20 10.79 3.61
N TYR A 346 -4.26 11.21 4.46
CA TYR A 346 -4.36 12.46 5.23
C TYR A 346 -3.10 13.33 5.10
N GLY A 347 -3.29 14.65 5.21
CA GLY A 347 -2.20 15.64 5.26
C GLY A 347 -1.53 15.86 3.91
N SER A 348 -0.23 15.64 3.83
CA SER A 348 0.58 15.86 2.61
C SER A 348 0.90 14.61 1.81
N VAL A 349 0.27 13.48 2.14
CA VAL A 349 0.56 12.17 1.52
C VAL A 349 -0.51 11.84 0.48
N THR A 350 -0.06 11.40 -0.68
CA THR A 350 -0.85 10.89 -1.82
C THR A 350 -0.45 9.45 -2.11
N VAL A 351 -1.17 8.75 -3.00
CA VAL A 351 -0.82 7.37 -3.37
C VAL A 351 0.59 7.30 -3.95
N ASP A 352 0.98 8.27 -4.78
CA ASP A 352 2.30 8.31 -5.43
C ASP A 352 3.45 8.66 -4.49
N THR A 353 3.17 9.40 -3.42
CA THR A 353 4.19 9.80 -2.43
C THR A 353 4.28 8.85 -1.24
N LEU A 354 3.38 7.86 -1.17
CA LEU A 354 3.30 6.89 -0.09
C LEU A 354 4.60 6.07 0.02
N GLY A 355 5.24 6.11 1.20
CA GLY A 355 6.52 5.45 1.45
C GLY A 355 7.77 6.30 1.16
N THR A 356 7.60 7.54 0.70
CA THR A 356 8.72 8.49 0.56
C THR A 356 9.25 8.88 1.94
N LEU A 357 10.52 8.59 2.20
CA LEU A 357 11.17 8.91 3.47
C LEU A 357 11.11 10.43 3.75
N GLY A 358 10.61 10.78 4.94
CA GLY A 358 10.49 12.17 5.39
C GLY A 358 9.12 12.82 5.14
N LEU A 359 8.23 12.18 4.39
CA LEU A 359 6.82 12.59 4.28
C LEU A 359 5.96 11.73 5.21
N SER A 360 5.54 12.31 6.34
CA SER A 360 4.63 11.66 7.28
C SER A 360 3.58 12.67 7.74
N SER A 361 2.33 12.25 7.76
CA SER A 361 1.21 13.01 8.32
C SER A 361 0.33 12.02 9.09
N SER A 362 0.06 12.31 10.36
CA SER A 362 -0.82 11.48 11.17
C SER A 362 -2.16 12.18 11.35
N ARG A 363 -3.26 11.52 10.95
CA ARG A 363 -4.62 11.98 11.23
C ARG A 363 -4.88 12.07 12.75
N ASN A 364 -4.35 11.12 13.50
CA ASN A 364 -4.52 10.98 14.94
C ASN A 364 -3.15 11.14 15.62
N GLU A 365 -2.72 12.39 15.84
CA GLU A 365 -1.39 12.72 16.37
C GLU A 365 -1.16 12.18 17.78
N PHE A 366 -2.15 12.33 18.66
CA PHE A 366 -2.04 11.89 20.05
C PHE A 366 -2.07 10.37 20.13
N LEU A 367 -2.98 9.74 19.39
CA LEU A 367 -3.03 8.28 19.32
C LEU A 367 -1.73 7.70 18.77
N SER A 368 -1.21 8.24 17.67
CA SER A 368 0.06 7.81 17.09
C SER A 368 1.20 7.98 18.09
N LYS A 369 1.28 9.11 18.80
CA LYS A 369 2.31 9.34 19.83
C LYS A 369 2.21 8.33 20.98
N ILE A 370 1.01 8.06 21.49
CA ILE A 370 0.77 7.09 22.57
C ILE A 370 1.19 5.68 22.11
N LEU A 371 0.71 5.22 20.94
CA LEU A 371 1.03 3.89 20.40
C LEU A 371 2.54 3.68 20.14
N GLY A 372 3.28 4.75 19.84
CA GLY A 372 4.74 4.69 19.70
C GLY A 372 5.48 4.30 20.99
N SER A 373 4.81 4.45 22.14
CA SER A 373 5.34 4.11 23.47
C SER A 373 4.51 3.05 24.19
N THR A 374 3.38 2.62 23.62
CA THR A 374 2.59 1.48 24.11
C THR A 374 3.30 0.16 23.79
N PRO A 375 3.48 -0.75 24.76
CA PRO A 375 4.07 -2.05 24.50
C PRO A 375 3.16 -2.94 23.65
N TYR A 376 3.76 -3.76 22.80
CA TYR A 376 3.03 -4.75 22.02
C TYR A 376 2.92 -6.07 22.80
N PRO A 377 1.72 -6.70 22.90
CA PRO A 377 1.56 -7.99 23.54
C PRO A 377 2.45 -9.05 22.87
N GLN A 378 3.06 -9.94 23.65
CA GLN A 378 3.80 -11.13 23.19
C GLN A 378 5.25 -10.96 22.69
N THR A 379 6.09 -10.15 23.35
CA THR A 379 7.55 -10.27 23.13
C THR A 379 8.31 -10.61 24.42
N PRO A 380 8.51 -11.90 24.74
CA PRO A 380 9.39 -12.31 25.82
C PRO A 380 10.83 -11.83 25.54
N GLY A 381 11.43 -11.05 26.45
CA GLY A 381 12.86 -10.76 26.47
C GLY A 381 13.35 -9.55 25.66
N LYS A 382 12.51 -8.87 24.86
CA LYS A 382 12.78 -7.54 24.27
C LYS A 382 11.50 -6.72 24.20
N ALA A 383 11.45 -5.55 24.84
CA ALA A 383 10.31 -4.65 24.72
C ALA A 383 10.16 -4.20 23.25
N ARG A 384 9.08 -4.63 22.58
CA ARG A 384 8.63 -4.11 21.28
C ARG A 384 7.41 -3.23 21.52
N TYR A 385 7.30 -2.17 20.72
CA TYR A 385 6.20 -1.20 20.80
C TYR A 385 5.28 -1.37 19.59
N VAL A 386 4.06 -0.84 19.66
CA VAL A 386 3.04 -1.03 18.61
C VAL A 386 3.50 -0.44 17.28
N VAL A 387 4.09 0.76 17.29
CA VAL A 387 4.54 1.46 16.07
C VAL A 387 5.91 2.09 16.30
N GLU A 388 6.75 2.11 15.26
CA GLU A 388 7.93 2.97 15.21
C GLU A 388 7.60 4.25 14.45
N ASN A 389 7.32 5.35 15.17
CA ASN A 389 6.94 6.65 14.58
C ASN A 389 8.10 7.31 13.80
N LYS A 390 8.39 6.80 12.59
CA LYS A 390 9.43 7.32 11.70
C LYS A 390 8.95 7.56 10.26
N GLY A 391 7.65 7.44 10.00
CA GLY A 391 7.09 7.57 8.65
C GLY A 391 7.54 6.48 7.68
N SER A 392 8.11 5.38 8.18
CA SER A 392 8.65 4.28 7.38
C SER A 392 7.70 3.09 7.26
N GLY A 393 6.51 3.13 7.88
CA GLY A 393 5.61 1.97 7.98
C GLY A 393 5.24 1.34 6.63
N TYR A 394 4.89 2.16 5.64
CA TYR A 394 4.62 1.67 4.29
C TYR A 394 5.86 1.10 3.58
N ALA A 395 7.01 1.77 3.72
CA ALA A 395 8.28 1.29 3.17
C ALA A 395 8.71 -0.04 3.82
N GLU A 396 8.42 -0.22 5.11
CA GLU A 396 8.65 -1.46 5.84
C GLU A 396 7.76 -2.58 5.29
N ILE A 397 6.46 -2.34 5.06
CA ILE A 397 5.57 -3.31 4.42
C ILE A 397 6.15 -3.74 3.05
N ALA A 398 6.53 -2.77 2.21
CA ALA A 398 7.12 -3.05 0.90
C ALA A 398 8.43 -3.84 0.99
N SER A 399 9.30 -3.48 1.92
CA SER A 399 10.58 -4.18 2.18
C SER A 399 10.34 -5.63 2.63
N ARG A 400 9.40 -5.87 3.54
CA ARG A 400 9.07 -7.21 4.04
C ARG A 400 8.44 -8.10 2.96
N LEU A 401 7.60 -7.52 2.11
CA LEU A 401 7.02 -8.23 0.96
C LEU A 401 8.10 -8.56 -0.08
N ALA A 402 9.00 -7.62 -0.37
CA ALA A 402 10.11 -7.84 -1.28
C ALA A 402 11.07 -8.94 -0.77
N ALA A 403 11.43 -8.91 0.53
CA ALA A 403 12.22 -9.96 1.17
C ALA A 403 11.53 -11.34 1.15
N ALA A 404 10.20 -11.33 1.05
CA ALA A 404 9.36 -12.51 0.92
C ALA A 404 9.08 -12.92 -0.54
N TYR A 405 9.73 -12.27 -1.51
CA TYR A 405 9.53 -12.45 -2.95
C TYR A 405 8.08 -12.27 -3.41
N MET A 406 7.38 -11.30 -2.81
CA MET A 406 5.99 -10.96 -3.12
C MET A 406 5.92 -9.67 -3.93
N GLU A 407 4.80 -9.48 -4.64
CA GLU A 407 4.49 -8.20 -5.27
C GLU A 407 4.40 -7.08 -4.22
N PRO A 408 4.75 -5.84 -4.58
CA PRO A 408 4.60 -4.70 -3.69
C PRO A 408 3.14 -4.52 -3.27
N PRO A 409 2.89 -3.90 -2.10
CA PRO A 409 1.54 -3.65 -1.64
C PRO A 409 0.83 -2.70 -2.61
N LYS A 410 -0.47 -2.91 -2.82
CA LYS A 410 -1.29 -2.12 -3.75
C LYS A 410 -2.23 -1.21 -2.94
N PRO A 411 -1.86 0.06 -2.70
CA PRO A 411 -2.72 1.03 -2.06
C PRO A 411 -3.80 1.50 -3.03
N HIS A 412 -4.97 1.81 -2.51
CA HIS A 412 -6.05 2.37 -3.29
C HIS A 412 -6.84 3.34 -2.41
N ASP A 413 -6.74 4.63 -2.73
CA ASP A 413 -7.37 5.72 -1.99
C ASP A 413 -8.67 6.17 -2.67
N ARG A 414 -9.71 6.44 -1.88
CA ARG A 414 -10.97 7.08 -2.30
C ARG A 414 -11.39 8.09 -1.25
N PRO A 415 -12.17 9.11 -1.60
CA PRO A 415 -12.82 9.98 -0.61
C PRO A 415 -13.54 9.13 0.45
N GLY A 416 -13.11 9.28 1.71
CA GLY A 416 -13.69 8.57 2.85
C GLY A 416 -13.27 7.11 3.07
N SER A 417 -12.39 6.52 2.25
CA SER A 417 -11.87 5.16 2.49
C SER A 417 -10.53 4.88 1.84
N PHE A 418 -9.67 4.16 2.53
CA PHE A 418 -8.41 3.65 2.02
C PHE A 418 -8.39 2.12 2.06
N SER A 419 -7.82 1.48 1.04
CA SER A 419 -7.53 0.04 1.09
C SER A 419 -6.09 -0.28 0.72
N LEU A 420 -5.56 -1.32 1.38
CA LEU A 420 -4.25 -1.88 1.09
C LEU A 420 -4.42 -3.36 0.74
N THR A 421 -4.00 -3.72 -0.47
CA THR A 421 -4.04 -5.10 -0.95
C THR A 421 -2.65 -5.72 -0.98
N LEU A 422 -2.49 -6.87 -0.31
CA LEU A 422 -1.32 -7.72 -0.40
C LEU A 422 -1.68 -8.95 -1.23
N CYS A 423 -1.05 -9.13 -2.39
CA CYS A 423 -1.27 -10.33 -3.20
C CYS A 423 -0.71 -11.56 -2.47
N LYS A 424 -1.44 -12.67 -2.50
CA LYS A 424 -0.97 -13.93 -1.93
C LYS A 424 0.32 -14.36 -2.60
N ARG A 425 1.26 -14.85 -1.81
CA ARG A 425 2.47 -15.46 -2.34
C ARG A 425 2.10 -16.57 -3.32
N ARG A 426 2.61 -16.48 -4.54
CA ARG A 426 2.53 -17.60 -5.48
C ARG A 426 3.60 -18.62 -5.08
N PRO A 427 3.25 -19.90 -4.85
CA PRO A 427 4.23 -20.95 -4.63
C PRO A 427 4.92 -21.29 -5.95
N THR A 428 5.69 -20.36 -6.53
CA THR A 428 6.80 -20.59 -7.49
C THR A 428 7.39 -19.26 -7.96
N LEU A 429 8.62 -18.97 -7.51
CA LEU A 429 9.75 -18.42 -8.28
C LEU A 429 11.00 -18.26 -7.37
N GLY A 430 11.24 -19.20 -6.44
CA GLY A 430 12.63 -19.45 -6.05
C GLY A 430 13.27 -20.15 -7.23
N LYS A 431 14.09 -19.44 -8.03
CA LYS A 431 14.79 -19.89 -9.27
C LYS A 431 14.57 -21.38 -9.60
N GLN A 432 13.40 -21.75 -10.11
CA GLN A 432 13.23 -23.08 -10.68
C GLN A 432 13.86 -23.01 -12.05
N HIS A 433 15.10 -23.45 -12.18
CA HIS A 433 15.54 -23.95 -13.47
C HIS A 433 14.55 -25.05 -13.85
N ASP A 434 13.89 -24.89 -15.00
CA ASP A 434 12.97 -25.89 -15.52
C ASP A 434 13.76 -27.18 -15.82
N TYR A 435 13.75 -28.14 -14.88
CA TYR A 435 14.46 -29.42 -14.99
C TYR A 435 13.71 -30.44 -15.87
N SER A 436 12.88 -29.99 -16.80
CA SER A 436 12.34 -30.86 -17.85
C SER A 436 13.47 -31.40 -18.73
N SER A 437 13.31 -32.60 -19.31
CA SER A 437 14.34 -33.25 -20.14
C SER A 437 14.77 -32.41 -21.37
N GLY A 438 13.98 -31.39 -21.75
CA GLY A 438 14.34 -30.43 -22.79
C GLY A 438 15.20 -29.25 -22.31
N ASN A 439 15.21 -28.93 -21.00
CA ASN A 439 15.90 -27.76 -20.43
C ASN A 439 16.98 -28.10 -19.39
N ILE A 440 17.21 -29.38 -19.10
CA ILE A 440 18.21 -29.87 -18.14
C ILE A 440 19.63 -29.36 -18.42
N GLU A 441 20.02 -29.17 -19.68
CA GLU A 441 21.36 -28.67 -20.04
C GLU A 441 21.56 -27.22 -19.59
N ASN A 442 20.55 -26.37 -19.77
CA ASN A 442 20.55 -24.98 -19.28
C ASN A 442 20.59 -24.93 -17.76
N ALA A 443 19.88 -25.84 -17.09
CA ALA A 443 19.87 -25.95 -15.64
C ALA A 443 21.26 -26.34 -15.08
N ILE A 444 21.94 -27.31 -15.71
CA ILE A 444 23.30 -27.72 -15.32
C ILE A 444 24.28 -26.56 -15.49
N LEU A 445 24.21 -25.81 -16.60
CA LEU A 445 25.08 -24.67 -16.83
C LEU A 445 24.87 -23.58 -15.78
N ALA A 446 23.62 -23.28 -15.43
CA ALA A 446 23.32 -22.30 -14.41
C ALA A 446 23.78 -22.72 -13.01
N MET A 447 23.64 -24.00 -12.65
CA MET A 447 24.22 -24.54 -11.41
C MET A 447 25.74 -24.41 -11.40
N ALA A 448 26.41 -24.67 -12.53
CA ALA A 448 27.85 -24.49 -12.63
C ALA A 448 28.29 -23.01 -12.54
N THR A 449 27.45 -22.07 -13.01
CA THR A 449 27.66 -20.63 -12.83
C THR A 449 27.48 -20.20 -11.37
N GLU A 450 26.47 -20.72 -10.68
CA GLU A 450 26.12 -20.29 -9.31
C GLU A 450 27.06 -20.89 -8.25
N TYR A 451 27.49 -22.14 -8.41
CA TYR A 451 28.27 -22.88 -7.39
C TYR A 451 29.74 -23.12 -7.77
N ASP A 452 30.24 -22.48 -8.85
CA ASP A 452 31.55 -22.69 -9.50
C ASP A 452 31.84 -24.10 -10.04
N THR A 453 31.32 -25.14 -9.38
CA THR A 453 31.44 -26.54 -9.76
C THR A 453 30.17 -27.31 -9.40
N VAL A 454 29.80 -28.30 -10.20
CA VAL A 454 28.66 -29.18 -9.99
C VAL A 454 29.05 -30.65 -10.14
N SER A 455 28.46 -31.53 -9.34
CA SER A 455 28.61 -32.98 -9.43
C SER A 455 27.36 -33.64 -10.03
N ALA A 456 27.52 -34.81 -10.65
CA ALA A 456 26.40 -35.56 -11.20
C ALA A 456 25.34 -35.93 -10.14
N LYS A 457 25.75 -36.08 -8.87
CA LYS A 457 24.84 -36.38 -7.75
C LYS A 457 23.98 -35.18 -7.38
N GLU A 458 24.56 -33.98 -7.34
CA GLU A 458 23.82 -32.74 -7.06
C GLU A 458 22.77 -32.46 -8.16
N VAL A 459 23.10 -32.73 -9.43
CA VAL A 459 22.13 -32.59 -10.53
C VAL A 459 21.05 -33.68 -10.47
N GLU A 460 21.39 -34.91 -10.09
CA GLU A 460 20.43 -36.00 -9.89
C GLU A 460 19.42 -35.66 -8.78
N GLU A 461 19.89 -35.13 -7.65
CA GLU A 461 19.06 -34.67 -6.54
C GLU A 461 18.17 -33.48 -6.94
N ALA A 462 18.70 -32.51 -7.69
CA ALA A 462 17.96 -31.33 -8.14
C ALA A 462 16.92 -31.63 -9.23
N SER A 463 17.25 -32.49 -10.19
CA SER A 463 16.39 -32.78 -11.36
C SER A 463 15.45 -33.98 -11.17
N ARG A 464 15.71 -34.83 -10.17
CA ARG A 464 15.06 -36.14 -9.97
C ARG A 464 15.18 -37.09 -11.18
N LEU A 465 16.12 -36.82 -12.10
CA LEU A 465 16.41 -37.68 -13.24
C LEU A 465 17.41 -38.78 -12.84
N SER A 466 17.37 -39.92 -13.55
CA SER A 466 18.32 -40.99 -13.31
C SER A 466 19.76 -40.52 -13.55
N ARG A 467 20.72 -41.00 -12.74
CA ARG A 467 22.15 -40.75 -12.93
C ARG A 467 22.64 -40.95 -14.38
N GLY A 468 22.10 -41.95 -15.08
CA GLY A 468 22.44 -42.22 -16.48
C GLY A 468 22.01 -41.09 -17.43
N THR A 469 20.81 -40.55 -17.22
CA THR A 469 20.28 -39.40 -17.97
C THR A 469 21.10 -38.14 -17.69
N VAL A 470 21.39 -37.86 -16.42
CA VAL A 470 22.22 -36.71 -16.01
C VAL A 470 23.60 -36.75 -16.65
N LEU A 471 24.29 -37.90 -16.58
CA LEU A 471 25.61 -38.06 -17.20
C LEU A 471 25.57 -37.91 -18.72
N LYS A 472 24.47 -38.30 -19.39
CA LYS A 472 24.29 -38.11 -20.83
C LYS A 472 24.31 -36.61 -21.20
N HIS A 473 23.59 -35.78 -20.45
CA HIS A 473 23.53 -34.33 -20.68
C HIS A 473 24.84 -33.63 -20.31
N ILE A 474 25.47 -33.99 -19.18
CA ILE A 474 26.80 -33.48 -18.81
C ILE A 474 27.84 -33.80 -19.90
N ASN A 475 27.86 -35.03 -20.41
CA ASN A 475 28.76 -35.42 -21.50
C ASN A 475 28.43 -34.74 -22.84
N ASN A 476 27.19 -34.27 -23.04
CA ASN A 476 26.81 -33.48 -24.21
C ASN A 476 27.37 -32.05 -24.10
N LEU A 477 27.21 -31.42 -22.94
CA LEU A 477 27.75 -30.09 -22.63
C LEU A 477 29.28 -30.05 -22.69
N ILE A 478 29.96 -31.12 -22.24
CA ILE A 478 31.42 -31.24 -22.40
C ILE A 478 31.81 -31.32 -23.87
N ARG A 479 31.07 -32.08 -24.69
CA ARG A 479 31.31 -32.15 -26.15
C ARG A 479 31.09 -30.83 -26.86
N GLN A 480 30.17 -30.01 -26.37
CA GLN A 480 29.92 -28.66 -26.86
C GLN A 480 30.95 -27.63 -26.36
N GLY A 481 31.88 -28.03 -25.49
CA GLY A 481 32.89 -27.15 -24.91
C GLY A 481 32.35 -26.18 -23.86
N LEU A 482 31.12 -26.39 -23.35
CA LEU A 482 30.50 -25.51 -22.35
C LEU A 482 30.85 -25.91 -20.90
N LEU A 483 31.18 -27.19 -20.69
CA LEU A 483 31.67 -27.71 -19.41
C LEU A 483 33.01 -28.44 -19.57
N GLU A 484 33.82 -28.41 -18.53
CA GLU A 484 35.02 -29.23 -18.39
C GLU A 484 35.01 -30.00 -17.07
N ALA A 485 35.62 -31.19 -17.06
CA ALA A 485 35.80 -31.96 -15.84
C ALA A 485 36.97 -31.42 -15.03
N THR A 486 36.80 -31.29 -13.72
CA THR A 486 37.87 -30.77 -12.84
C THR A 486 39.00 -31.78 -12.57
N GLU A 487 38.78 -33.07 -12.86
CA GLU A 487 39.75 -34.14 -12.66
C GLU A 487 39.74 -35.16 -13.84
N PRO A 488 40.90 -35.63 -14.32
CA PRO A 488 40.98 -36.72 -15.30
C PRO A 488 40.67 -38.08 -14.66
N GLY A 489 39.89 -38.93 -15.35
CA GLY A 489 39.63 -40.33 -14.97
C GLY A 489 38.24 -40.64 -14.37
N SER A 490 38.09 -41.89 -13.91
CA SER A 490 36.87 -42.52 -13.36
C SER A 490 36.71 -42.29 -11.85
N SER A 491 37.03 -41.08 -11.37
CA SER A 491 36.90 -40.72 -9.96
C SER A 491 35.42 -40.65 -9.57
N ARG A 492 35.04 -41.28 -8.44
CA ARG A 492 33.68 -41.16 -7.86
C ARG A 492 33.37 -39.75 -7.34
N LYS A 493 34.38 -38.88 -7.23
CA LYS A 493 34.27 -37.47 -6.77
C LYS A 493 34.33 -36.46 -7.93
N LYS A 494 34.14 -36.91 -9.17
CA LYS A 494 34.25 -36.06 -10.36
C LYS A 494 33.25 -34.91 -10.32
N ARG A 495 33.76 -33.68 -10.45
CA ARG A 495 32.98 -32.44 -10.57
C ARG A 495 33.20 -31.82 -11.96
N TYR A 496 32.31 -30.93 -12.33
CA TYR A 496 32.25 -30.27 -13.63
C TYR A 496 32.12 -28.76 -13.40
N ARG A 497 32.75 -27.96 -14.25
CA ARG A 497 32.68 -26.49 -14.20
C ARG A 497 32.58 -25.91 -15.60
N LEU A 498 32.22 -24.64 -15.71
CA LEU A 498 32.23 -23.94 -17.00
C LEU A 498 33.64 -23.92 -17.59
N THR A 499 33.76 -24.19 -18.89
CA THR A 499 35.02 -24.10 -19.61
C THR A 499 35.50 -22.65 -19.61
N ARG A 500 36.72 -22.40 -19.13
CA ARG A 500 37.29 -21.05 -19.16
C ARG A 500 37.73 -20.72 -20.59
N PRO A 501 37.44 -19.50 -21.10
CA PRO A 501 37.99 -19.07 -22.37
C PRO A 501 39.53 -19.07 -22.29
N GLN A 502 40.18 -19.62 -23.31
CA GLN A 502 41.65 -19.60 -23.45
C GLN A 502 42.15 -18.20 -23.83
#